data_AF-A0A3B3YKE3-F1
#
_entry.id   AF-A0A3B3YKE3-F1
#
_cell.length_a   1.000
_cell.length_b   1.000
_cell.length_c   1.000
_cell.angle_alpha   90.00
_cell.angle_beta   90.00
_cell.angle_gamma   90.00
#
_symmetry.space_group_name_H-M   'P 1'
#
loop_
_entity.id
_entity.type
_entity.pdbx_description
1 polymer ?
#
loop_
_entity_poly.entity_id
_entity_poly.type
_entity_poly.pdbx_seq_one_letter_code
_entity_poly.pdbx_strand_id
1 'polypeptide(L)'
;TQGLDGLAERCAQYKKDGAVFAKWRCVLKISDSNPSKLAITENANVLARIGSMHVIYGLIHLCQTFCVLQVLAAVYKAMSDHHVYLEGSLLKPNMVTPGHSCPTKYSPEEVAMASVTAMRRTVPPAVPGICFLSGGQSEEEASVHLNAINNCPLAKPWVLTFSFGRALQASALRAWRGHKENEKTATEQFVKRAEVNSLACQGKYSGGDNYGEAGHRIFGSCHAY
;
A
#
# COMPACT_ATOMS: atom_id res chain seq x y z
N THR A 1 10.75 -14.49 -2.12
CA THR A 1 9.43 -15.12 -1.92
C THR A 1 9.30 -16.32 -2.82
N GLN A 2 8.62 -17.39 -2.39
CA GLN A 2 8.42 -18.66 -3.14
C GLN A 2 6.93 -18.89 -3.45
N GLY A 3 6.62 -19.88 -4.30
CA GLY A 3 5.26 -20.37 -4.58
C GLY A 3 4.80 -20.23 -6.04
N LEU A 4 5.73 -20.07 -6.98
CA LEU A 4 5.44 -20.08 -8.41
C LEU A 4 4.98 -21.46 -8.91
N ASP A 5 5.45 -22.52 -8.26
CA ASP A 5 5.12 -23.89 -8.62
C ASP A 5 3.61 -24.12 -8.45
N GLY A 6 2.96 -24.60 -9.51
CA GLY A 6 1.51 -24.82 -9.54
C GLY A 6 0.65 -23.54 -9.47
N LEU A 7 1.24 -22.35 -9.66
CA LEU A 7 0.49 -21.09 -9.52
C LEU A 7 -0.62 -20.97 -10.58
N ALA A 8 -0.36 -21.43 -11.79
CA ALA A 8 -1.32 -21.40 -12.90
C ALA A 8 -2.60 -22.18 -12.59
N GLU A 9 -2.46 -23.42 -12.12
CA GLU A 9 -3.55 -24.31 -11.75
C GLU A 9 -4.34 -23.74 -10.58
N ARG A 10 -3.65 -23.18 -9.57
CA ARG A 10 -4.29 -22.50 -8.45
C ARG A 10 -5.06 -21.26 -8.91
N CYS A 11 -4.50 -20.42 -9.79
CA CYS A 11 -5.18 -19.25 -10.31
C CYS A 11 -6.44 -19.63 -11.09
N ALA A 12 -6.37 -20.66 -11.93
CA ALA A 12 -7.53 -21.17 -12.65
C ALA A 12 -8.62 -21.68 -11.68
N GLN A 13 -8.24 -22.39 -10.62
CA GLN A 13 -9.18 -22.85 -9.61
C GLN A 13 -9.79 -21.69 -8.82
N TYR A 14 -8.97 -20.76 -8.31
CA TYR A 14 -9.47 -19.59 -7.58
C TYR A 14 -10.39 -18.73 -8.43
N LYS A 15 -10.15 -18.62 -9.75
CA LYS A 15 -11.05 -17.92 -10.66
C LYS A 15 -12.41 -18.62 -10.76
N LYS A 16 -12.44 -19.95 -10.84
CA LYS A 16 -13.69 -20.74 -10.80
C LYS A 16 -14.42 -20.56 -9.47
N ASP A 17 -13.68 -20.42 -8.37
CA ASP A 17 -14.21 -20.22 -7.02
C ASP A 17 -14.63 -18.75 -6.75
N GLY A 18 -14.51 -17.85 -7.74
CA GLY A 18 -14.99 -16.47 -7.68
C GLY A 18 -13.96 -15.40 -7.34
N ALA A 19 -12.67 -15.75 -7.20
CA ALA A 19 -11.62 -14.76 -7.00
C ALA A 19 -11.43 -13.89 -8.26
N VAL A 20 -11.31 -12.58 -8.06
CA VAL A 20 -11.12 -11.60 -9.16
C VAL A 20 -9.78 -10.87 -9.10
N PHE A 21 -9.04 -11.01 -8.01
CA PHE A 21 -7.69 -10.47 -7.85
C PHE A 21 -6.84 -11.39 -6.98
N ALA A 22 -5.52 -11.23 -7.06
CA ALA A 22 -4.56 -11.95 -6.25
C ALA A 22 -3.49 -11.02 -5.69
N LYS A 23 -2.95 -11.36 -4.52
CA LYS A 23 -1.93 -10.57 -3.82
C LYS A 23 -0.68 -11.40 -3.64
N TRP A 24 0.46 -10.82 -3.98
CA TRP A 24 1.76 -11.40 -3.68
C TRP A 24 2.64 -10.44 -2.91
N ARG A 25 3.34 -10.95 -1.88
CA ARG A 25 4.17 -10.13 -0.98
C ARG A 25 5.65 -10.44 -1.14
N CYS A 26 6.41 -9.43 -1.53
CA CYS A 26 7.86 -9.41 -1.40
C CYS A 26 8.27 -8.58 -0.18
N VAL A 27 9.39 -8.94 0.43
CA VAL A 27 9.90 -8.28 1.64
C VAL A 27 11.35 -7.88 1.39
N LEU A 28 11.63 -6.60 1.62
CA LEU A 28 12.97 -6.04 1.59
C LEU A 28 13.23 -5.36 2.94
N LYS A 29 14.49 -5.29 3.35
CA LYS A 29 14.92 -4.64 4.58
C LYS A 29 15.82 -3.47 4.22
N ILE A 30 15.65 -2.35 4.92
CA ILE A 30 16.53 -1.18 4.80
C ILE A 30 17.61 -1.30 5.88
N SER A 31 18.87 -1.21 5.47
CA SER A 31 20.06 -1.09 6.32
C SER A 31 21.21 -0.53 5.49
N ASP A 32 22.38 -0.31 6.08
CA ASP A 32 23.53 0.28 5.37
C ASP A 32 23.93 -0.48 4.08
N SER A 33 23.74 -1.80 4.06
CA SER A 33 24.02 -2.67 2.92
C SER A 33 22.77 -3.26 2.23
N ASN A 34 21.56 -2.89 2.66
CA ASN A 34 20.32 -3.45 2.13
C ASN A 34 19.27 -2.39 1.78
N PRO A 35 18.44 -2.61 0.73
CA PRO A 35 18.36 -3.84 -0.06
C PRO A 35 19.52 -3.98 -1.05
N SER A 36 20.15 -5.16 -1.08
CA SER A 36 21.22 -5.46 -2.05
C SER A 36 20.66 -5.53 -3.47
N LYS A 37 21.50 -5.27 -4.48
CA LYS A 37 21.11 -5.38 -5.90
C LYS A 37 20.49 -6.75 -6.22
N LEU A 38 21.03 -7.83 -5.64
CA LEU A 38 20.48 -9.16 -5.79
C LEU A 38 19.06 -9.24 -5.23
N ALA A 39 18.84 -8.78 -4.00
CA ALA A 39 17.53 -8.79 -3.38
C ALA A 39 16.49 -7.99 -4.18
N ILE A 40 16.86 -6.82 -4.71
CA ILE A 40 15.99 -6.02 -5.58
C ILE A 40 15.64 -6.79 -6.85
N THR A 41 16.65 -7.31 -7.55
CA THR A 41 16.49 -8.00 -8.83
C THR A 41 15.61 -9.25 -8.69
N GLU A 42 15.89 -10.10 -7.70
CA GLU A 42 15.12 -11.33 -7.48
C GLU A 42 13.67 -11.06 -7.13
N ASN A 43 13.40 -10.08 -6.24
CA ASN A 43 12.03 -9.74 -5.88
C ASN A 43 11.27 -9.10 -7.04
N ALA A 44 11.91 -8.23 -7.83
CA ALA A 44 11.30 -7.62 -9.01
C ALA A 44 10.94 -8.68 -10.06
N ASN A 45 11.86 -9.60 -10.37
CA ASN A 45 11.62 -10.69 -11.32
C ASN A 45 10.49 -11.63 -10.86
N VAL A 46 10.49 -12.02 -9.58
CA VAL A 46 9.39 -12.84 -9.03
C VAL A 46 8.05 -12.14 -9.17
N LEU A 47 7.96 -10.85 -8.81
CA LEU A 47 6.70 -10.09 -8.92
C LEU A 47 6.22 -10.01 -10.37
N ALA A 48 7.12 -9.77 -11.32
CA ALA A 48 6.79 -9.69 -12.74
C ALA A 48 6.30 -11.02 -13.32
N ARG A 49 6.95 -12.14 -12.97
CA ARG A 49 6.49 -13.49 -13.36
C ARG A 49 5.08 -13.78 -12.86
N ILE A 50 4.79 -13.40 -11.62
CA ILE A 50 3.49 -13.62 -11.00
C ILE A 50 2.43 -12.68 -11.59
N GLY A 51 2.78 -11.42 -11.82
CA GLY A 51 1.90 -10.45 -12.49
C GLY A 51 1.45 -10.95 -13.86
N SER A 52 2.37 -11.51 -14.64
CA SER A 52 2.07 -12.09 -15.95
C SER A 52 1.04 -13.24 -15.84
N MET A 53 1.24 -14.15 -14.88
CA MET A 53 0.32 -15.26 -14.66
C MET A 53 -1.06 -14.79 -14.21
N HIS A 54 -1.14 -13.86 -13.26
CA HIS A 54 -2.43 -13.34 -12.80
C HIS A 54 -3.24 -12.69 -13.94
N VAL A 55 -2.58 -11.88 -14.78
CA VAL A 55 -3.23 -11.24 -15.92
C VAL A 55 -3.74 -12.29 -16.91
N ILE A 56 -2.96 -13.34 -17.21
CA ILE A 56 -3.39 -14.45 -18.09
C ILE A 56 -4.66 -15.12 -17.58
N TYR A 57 -4.80 -15.29 -16.26
CA TYR A 57 -5.98 -15.91 -15.64
C TYR A 57 -7.09 -14.90 -15.27
N GLY A 58 -7.00 -13.65 -15.73
CA GLY A 58 -8.02 -12.62 -15.50
C GLY A 58 -8.15 -12.21 -14.02
N LEU A 59 -7.04 -12.24 -13.28
CA LEU A 59 -6.91 -11.75 -11.91
C LEU A 59 -6.13 -10.43 -11.92
N ILE A 60 -6.67 -9.43 -11.21
CA ILE A 60 -5.91 -8.19 -10.96
C ILE A 60 -4.70 -8.51 -10.07
N HIS A 61 -3.50 -8.14 -10.50
CA HIS A 61 -2.28 -8.37 -9.73
C HIS A 61 -2.04 -7.25 -8.72
N LEU A 62 -2.16 -7.55 -7.41
CA LEU A 62 -1.76 -6.63 -6.34
C LEU A 62 -0.29 -6.85 -5.96
N CYS A 63 0.61 -6.03 -6.50
CA CYS A 63 2.05 -6.09 -6.29
C CYS A 63 2.47 -5.43 -4.98
N GLN A 64 2.84 -6.21 -3.95
CA GLN A 64 3.29 -5.65 -2.68
C GLN A 64 4.83 -5.56 -2.57
N THR A 65 5.35 -4.33 -2.51
CA THR A 65 6.79 -4.02 -2.47
C THR A 65 7.11 -2.80 -1.58
N PHE A 66 8.40 -2.48 -1.40
CA PHE A 66 8.85 -1.34 -0.60
C PHE A 66 9.01 -0.04 -1.42
N CYS A 67 8.62 1.11 -0.85
CA CYS A 67 8.81 2.46 -1.42
C CYS A 67 10.24 2.96 -1.29
N VAL A 68 11.17 2.27 -1.93
CA VAL A 68 12.49 2.81 -2.24
C VAL A 68 12.51 3.04 -3.74
N LEU A 69 12.90 4.23 -4.20
CA LEU A 69 12.87 4.61 -5.63
C LEU A 69 13.49 3.53 -6.52
N GLN A 70 14.66 3.01 -6.12
CA GLN A 70 15.37 1.95 -6.84
C GLN A 70 14.57 0.63 -6.92
N VAL A 71 13.82 0.30 -5.87
CA VAL A 71 12.98 -0.90 -5.83
C VAL A 71 11.79 -0.76 -6.77
N LEU A 72 11.05 0.35 -6.69
CA LEU A 72 9.89 0.59 -7.56
C LEU A 72 10.30 0.64 -9.03
N ALA A 73 11.40 1.33 -9.35
CA ALA A 73 11.94 1.37 -10.70
C ALA A 73 12.30 -0.03 -11.23
N ALA A 74 12.97 -0.87 -10.42
CA ALA A 74 13.29 -2.24 -10.78
C ALA A 74 12.03 -3.10 -10.98
N VAL A 75 11.01 -2.93 -10.14
CA VAL A 75 9.73 -3.65 -10.27
C VAL A 75 9.02 -3.30 -11.58
N TYR A 76 8.88 -2.01 -11.92
CA TYR A 76 8.22 -1.63 -13.17
C TYR A 76 9.03 -1.98 -14.42
N LYS A 77 10.37 -1.95 -14.33
CA LYS A 77 11.23 -2.47 -15.40
C LYS A 77 11.00 -3.96 -15.61
N ALA A 78 11.00 -4.77 -14.54
CA ALA A 78 10.74 -6.20 -14.64
C ALA A 78 9.32 -6.49 -15.15
N MET A 79 8.30 -5.75 -14.69
CA MET A 79 6.94 -5.86 -15.22
C MET A 79 6.88 -5.60 -16.73
N SER A 80 7.60 -4.58 -17.21
CA SER A 80 7.72 -4.31 -18.64
C SER A 80 8.41 -5.45 -19.41
N ASP A 81 9.52 -5.99 -18.87
CA ASP A 81 10.27 -7.09 -19.49
C ASP A 81 9.47 -8.38 -19.59
N HIS A 82 8.53 -8.57 -18.66
CA HIS A 82 7.61 -9.71 -18.63
C HIS A 82 6.26 -9.42 -19.32
N HIS A 83 6.12 -8.28 -20.00
CA HIS A 83 4.90 -7.90 -20.73
C HIS A 83 3.64 -7.86 -19.86
N VAL A 84 3.77 -7.41 -18.60
CA VAL A 84 2.63 -7.27 -17.68
C VAL A 84 1.75 -6.10 -18.11
N TYR A 85 0.45 -6.36 -18.28
CA TYR A 85 -0.56 -5.33 -18.54
C TYR A 85 -0.83 -4.50 -17.27
N LEU A 86 -0.36 -3.25 -17.24
CA LEU A 86 -0.33 -2.41 -16.03
C LEU A 86 -1.72 -1.94 -15.61
N GLU A 87 -2.60 -1.69 -16.58
CA GLU A 87 -4.00 -1.31 -16.38
C GLU A 87 -4.80 -2.42 -15.67
N GLY A 88 -4.33 -3.68 -15.77
CA GLY A 88 -4.84 -4.86 -15.06
C GLY A 88 -4.12 -5.15 -13.73
N SER A 89 -3.36 -4.20 -13.19
CA SER A 89 -2.57 -4.36 -11.96
C SER A 89 -2.90 -3.30 -10.91
N LEU A 90 -2.51 -3.55 -9.67
CA LEU A 90 -2.55 -2.59 -8.57
C LEU A 90 -1.23 -2.64 -7.82
N LEU A 91 -0.74 -1.50 -7.36
CA LEU A 91 0.43 -1.44 -6.50
C LEU A 91 0.00 -1.46 -5.02
N LYS A 92 0.64 -2.26 -4.18
CA LYS A 92 0.48 -2.26 -2.71
C LYS A 92 1.79 -1.92 -2.01
N PRO A 93 2.20 -0.65 -1.98
CA PRO A 93 3.46 -0.26 -1.39
C PRO A 93 3.29 0.10 0.09
N ASN A 94 4.40 0.23 0.84
CA ASN A 94 4.38 1.00 2.09
C ASN A 94 4.30 2.51 1.80
N MET A 95 3.79 3.28 2.75
CA MET A 95 4.01 4.72 2.76
C MET A 95 5.49 5.01 3.03
N VAL A 96 6.02 6.11 2.51
CA VAL A 96 7.40 6.55 2.79
C VAL A 96 7.42 7.18 4.18
N THR A 97 7.78 6.38 5.18
CA THR A 97 7.84 6.78 6.58
C THR A 97 9.27 6.66 7.10
N PRO A 98 9.63 7.37 8.17
CA PRO A 98 10.87 7.08 8.90
C PRO A 98 10.93 5.62 9.35
N GLY A 99 12.14 5.13 9.57
CA GLY A 99 12.36 3.83 10.20
C GLY A 99 11.76 3.79 11.61
N HIS A 100 11.34 2.60 12.07
CA HIS A 100 10.66 2.46 13.37
C HIS A 100 11.47 3.01 14.56
N SER A 101 12.79 2.85 14.52
CA SER A 101 13.73 3.35 15.53
C SER A 101 14.27 4.76 15.26
N CYS A 102 13.72 5.47 14.26
CA CYS A 102 14.14 6.83 13.96
C CYS A 102 13.70 7.78 15.10
N PRO A 103 14.63 8.53 15.71
CA PRO A 103 14.29 9.48 16.77
C PRO A 103 13.54 10.69 16.22
N THR A 104 13.81 11.07 14.97
CA THR A 104 13.14 12.19 14.29
C THR A 104 11.70 11.83 13.96
N LYS A 105 10.79 12.72 14.35
CA LYS A 105 9.37 12.65 13.97
C LYS A 105 9.14 13.54 12.76
N TYR A 106 8.30 13.07 11.87
CA TYR A 106 7.90 13.77 10.65
C TYR A 106 6.40 13.96 10.67
N SER A 107 5.92 15.05 10.08
CA SER A 107 4.49 15.30 9.98
C SER A 107 3.82 14.39 8.95
N PRO A 108 2.49 14.20 9.03
CA PRO A 108 1.72 13.54 7.99
C PRO A 108 1.95 14.13 6.60
N GLU A 109 2.14 15.44 6.50
CA GLU A 109 2.34 16.17 5.25
C GLU A 109 3.73 15.87 4.65
N GLU A 110 4.76 15.70 5.47
CA GLU A 110 6.09 15.27 5.01
C GLU A 110 6.07 13.81 4.52
N VAL A 111 5.40 12.91 5.27
CA VAL A 111 5.17 11.52 4.84
C VAL A 111 4.41 11.48 3.51
N ALA A 112 3.40 12.33 3.36
CA ALA A 112 2.62 12.47 2.14
C ALA A 112 3.46 12.97 0.97
N MET A 113 4.22 14.04 1.16
CA MET A 113 5.10 14.61 0.12
C MET A 113 6.14 13.59 -0.34
N ALA A 114 6.81 12.91 0.59
CA ALA A 114 7.79 11.88 0.27
C ALA A 114 7.16 10.69 -0.46
N SER A 115 5.99 10.23 -0.01
CA SER A 115 5.26 9.12 -0.64
C SER A 115 4.83 9.45 -2.06
N VAL A 116 4.17 10.59 -2.27
CA VAL A 116 3.66 10.99 -3.59
C VAL A 116 4.82 11.28 -4.54
N THR A 117 5.90 11.90 -4.06
CA THR A 117 7.12 12.13 -4.86
C THR A 117 7.75 10.81 -5.31
N ALA A 118 7.86 9.82 -4.42
CA ALA A 118 8.40 8.51 -4.77
C ALA A 118 7.57 7.81 -5.87
N MET A 119 6.23 7.87 -5.76
CA MET A 119 5.34 7.29 -6.78
C MET A 119 5.46 8.04 -8.10
N ARG A 120 5.43 9.37 -8.09
CA ARG A 120 5.56 10.20 -9.30
C ARG A 120 6.85 9.95 -10.07
N ARG A 121 7.93 9.58 -9.38
CA ARG A 121 9.23 9.27 -9.98
C ARG A 121 9.34 7.87 -10.57
N THR A 122 8.40 6.95 -10.27
CA THR A 122 8.61 5.52 -10.55
C THR A 122 7.41 4.77 -11.09
N VAL A 123 6.20 5.15 -10.72
CA VAL A 123 4.97 4.46 -11.12
C VAL A 123 4.50 5.04 -12.47
N PRO A 124 4.23 4.21 -13.49
CA PRO A 124 3.61 4.67 -14.73
C PRO A 124 2.13 5.06 -14.52
N PRO A 125 1.61 6.13 -15.18
CA PRO A 125 0.20 6.52 -15.12
C PRO A 125 -0.80 5.45 -15.58
N ALA A 126 -0.35 4.44 -16.33
CA ALA A 126 -1.18 3.32 -16.79
C ALA A 126 -1.67 2.41 -15.65
N VAL A 127 -0.97 2.41 -14.50
CA VAL A 127 -1.49 1.73 -13.30
C VAL A 127 -2.79 2.44 -12.89
N PRO A 128 -3.87 1.73 -12.53
CA PRO A 128 -5.13 2.37 -12.15
C PRO A 128 -5.14 2.85 -10.68
N GLY A 129 -4.40 2.16 -9.80
CA GLY A 129 -4.46 2.44 -8.38
C GLY A 129 -3.30 1.92 -7.54
N ILE A 130 -3.09 2.61 -6.42
CA ILE A 130 -2.11 2.32 -5.39
C ILE A 130 -2.85 2.11 -4.06
N CYS A 131 -2.81 0.89 -3.53
CA CYS A 131 -3.49 0.48 -2.30
C CYS A 131 -2.47 0.30 -1.17
N PHE A 132 -2.17 1.36 -0.41
CA PHE A 132 -1.13 1.35 0.62
C PHE A 132 -1.34 0.25 1.68
N LEU A 133 -0.26 -0.40 2.09
CA LEU A 133 -0.25 -1.23 3.30
C LEU A 133 -0.01 -0.35 4.53
N SER A 134 -0.66 -0.67 5.65
CA SER A 134 -0.49 0.09 6.89
C SER A 134 0.86 -0.17 7.57
N GLY A 135 1.49 -1.32 7.29
CA GLY A 135 2.77 -1.67 7.89
C GLY A 135 2.65 -1.76 9.41
N GLY A 136 3.56 -1.09 10.12
CA GLY A 136 3.61 -0.99 11.58
C GLY A 136 2.73 0.10 12.20
N GLN A 137 2.06 0.91 11.38
CA GLN A 137 1.31 2.07 11.85
C GLN A 137 0.09 1.66 12.69
N SER A 138 -0.29 2.55 13.60
CA SER A 138 -1.57 2.44 14.31
C SER A 138 -2.77 2.64 13.36
N GLU A 139 -3.98 2.32 13.83
CA GLU A 139 -5.22 2.52 13.05
C GLU A 139 -5.42 3.99 12.67
N GLU A 140 -5.14 4.89 13.62
CA GLU A 140 -5.30 6.34 13.43
C GLU A 140 -4.21 6.92 12.53
N GLU A 141 -2.95 6.60 12.81
CA GLU A 141 -1.79 7.07 12.03
C GLU A 141 -1.90 6.70 10.55
N ALA A 142 -2.29 5.45 10.25
CA ALA A 142 -2.49 5.00 8.88
C ALA A 142 -3.56 5.81 8.13
N SER A 143 -4.59 6.27 8.85
CA SER A 143 -5.69 7.07 8.29
C SER A 143 -5.26 8.51 8.05
N VAL A 144 -4.56 9.09 9.01
CA VAL A 144 -4.03 10.45 8.92
C VAL A 144 -3.02 10.55 7.79
N HIS A 145 -2.09 9.60 7.67
CA HIS A 145 -1.15 9.57 6.55
C HIS A 145 -1.82 9.36 5.19
N LEU A 146 -2.80 8.45 5.10
CA LEU A 146 -3.56 8.26 3.85
C LEU A 146 -4.32 9.53 3.44
N ASN A 147 -4.91 10.22 4.41
CA ASN A 147 -5.60 11.49 4.19
C ASN A 147 -4.64 12.58 3.70
N ALA A 148 -3.48 12.73 4.36
CA ALA A 148 -2.45 13.67 3.96
C ALA A 148 -1.91 13.36 2.54
N ILE A 149 -1.74 12.09 2.20
CA ILE A 149 -1.33 11.63 0.85
C ILE A 149 -2.34 12.10 -0.20
N ASN A 150 -3.64 11.97 0.06
CA ASN A 150 -4.67 12.42 -0.88
C ASN A 150 -4.77 13.95 -0.97
N ASN A 151 -4.48 14.66 0.13
CA ASN A 151 -4.42 16.11 0.18
C ASN A 151 -3.10 16.73 -0.30
N CYS A 152 -2.09 15.92 -0.63
CA CYS A 152 -0.82 16.41 -1.16
C CYS A 152 -1.05 17.19 -2.47
N PRO A 153 -0.48 18.40 -2.66
CA PRO A 153 -0.81 19.26 -3.80
C PRO A 153 -0.21 18.78 -5.13
N LEU A 154 0.63 17.74 -5.13
CA LEU A 154 1.20 17.19 -6.36
C LEU A 154 0.16 16.42 -7.19
N ALA A 155 0.37 16.36 -8.51
CA ALA A 155 -0.50 15.58 -9.39
C ALA A 155 -0.36 14.07 -9.13
N LYS A 156 -1.51 13.38 -9.07
CA LYS A 156 -1.64 11.97 -8.72
C LYS A 156 -2.52 11.29 -9.79
N PRO A 157 -1.95 10.71 -10.86
CA PRO A 157 -2.74 10.08 -11.93
C PRO A 157 -3.33 8.73 -11.55
N TRP A 158 -3.12 8.25 -10.31
CA TRP A 158 -3.62 6.99 -9.77
C TRP A 158 -4.66 7.25 -8.68
N VAL A 159 -5.57 6.30 -8.50
CA VAL A 159 -6.35 6.23 -7.25
C VAL A 159 -5.43 5.87 -6.09
N LEU A 160 -5.39 6.68 -5.03
CA LEU A 160 -4.61 6.41 -3.81
C LEU A 160 -5.53 5.97 -2.68
N THR A 161 -5.49 4.67 -2.34
CA THR A 161 -6.40 4.03 -1.39
C THR A 161 -5.65 3.10 -0.43
N PHE A 162 -6.37 2.35 0.40
CA PHE A 162 -5.81 1.44 1.38
C PHE A 162 -5.98 -0.04 1.01
N SER A 163 -5.03 -0.85 1.46
CA SER A 163 -5.17 -2.30 1.59
C SER A 163 -4.65 -2.71 2.97
N PHE A 164 -5.41 -2.31 4.00
CA PHE A 164 -5.04 -2.44 5.40
C PHE A 164 -5.48 -3.78 6.01
N GLY A 165 -4.60 -4.35 6.82
CA GLY A 165 -4.90 -5.48 7.71
C GLY A 165 -5.09 -4.96 9.13
N ARG A 166 -3.98 -4.88 9.88
CA ARG A 166 -3.97 -4.41 11.28
C ARG A 166 -4.66 -3.06 11.49
N ALA A 167 -4.42 -2.07 10.61
CA ALA A 167 -5.03 -0.74 10.74
C ALA A 167 -6.56 -0.70 10.49
N LEU A 168 -7.16 -1.83 10.10
CA LEU A 168 -8.61 -1.98 9.96
C LEU A 168 -9.20 -2.93 11.01
N GLN A 169 -8.41 -3.87 11.52
CA GLN A 169 -8.88 -4.98 12.34
C GLN A 169 -8.50 -4.88 13.83
N ALA A 170 -7.55 -4.04 14.22
CA ALA A 170 -6.99 -4.10 15.57
C ALA A 170 -8.02 -3.78 16.67
N SER A 171 -8.85 -2.75 16.50
CA SER A 171 -9.95 -2.44 17.42
C SER A 171 -11.05 -3.49 17.40
N ALA A 172 -11.41 -3.99 16.22
CA ALA A 172 -12.41 -5.03 16.06
C ALA A 172 -12.01 -6.33 16.78
N LEU A 173 -10.77 -6.79 16.61
CA LEU A 173 -10.24 -7.97 17.28
C LEU A 173 -10.17 -7.79 18.81
N ARG A 174 -9.75 -6.61 19.30
CA ARG A 174 -9.73 -6.29 20.74
C ARG A 174 -11.14 -6.26 21.35
N ALA A 175 -12.13 -5.79 20.60
CA ALA A 175 -13.51 -5.78 21.03
C ALA A 175 -14.11 -7.19 21.02
N TRP A 176 -13.80 -8.00 20.00
CA TRP A 176 -14.33 -9.35 19.86
C TRP A 176 -13.84 -10.29 20.96
N ARG A 177 -12.52 -10.33 21.21
CA ARG A 177 -11.87 -11.24 22.17
C ARG A 177 -12.14 -12.74 21.96
N GLY A 178 -12.69 -13.14 20.80
CA GLY A 178 -13.09 -14.52 20.51
C GLY A 178 -14.47 -14.90 21.08
N HIS A 179 -15.20 -13.94 21.64
CA HIS A 179 -16.49 -14.17 22.28
C HIS A 179 -17.63 -13.81 21.33
N LYS A 180 -18.59 -14.74 21.13
CA LYS A 180 -19.68 -14.57 20.15
C LYS A 180 -20.61 -13.42 20.52
N GLU A 181 -20.83 -13.21 21.81
CA GLU A 181 -21.61 -12.09 22.35
C GLU A 181 -21.06 -10.71 21.97
N ASN A 182 -19.76 -10.61 21.64
CA ASN A 182 -19.11 -9.35 21.25
C ASN A 182 -19.12 -9.10 19.74
N GLU A 183 -19.73 -9.97 18.93
CA GLU A 183 -19.73 -9.87 17.47
C GLU A 183 -20.23 -8.51 16.97
N LYS A 184 -21.31 -7.99 17.58
CA LYS A 184 -21.85 -6.68 17.22
C LYS A 184 -20.86 -5.55 17.51
N THR A 185 -20.30 -5.51 18.71
CA THR A 185 -19.32 -4.49 19.09
C THR A 185 -18.05 -4.55 18.23
N ALA A 186 -17.58 -5.74 17.90
CA ALA A 186 -16.45 -5.92 16.99
C ALA A 186 -16.74 -5.39 15.57
N THR A 187 -17.95 -5.68 15.06
CA THR A 187 -18.43 -5.21 13.75
C THR A 187 -18.51 -3.69 13.73
N GLU A 188 -19.06 -3.07 14.77
CA GLU A 188 -19.13 -1.60 14.90
C GLU A 188 -17.74 -0.95 14.86
N GLN A 189 -16.74 -1.53 15.55
CA GLN A 189 -15.36 -1.03 15.49
C GLN A 189 -14.75 -1.17 14.10
N PHE A 190 -15.01 -2.28 13.41
CA PHE A 190 -14.53 -2.49 12.05
C PHE A 190 -15.15 -1.49 11.07
N VAL A 191 -16.48 -1.30 11.12
CA VAL A 191 -17.22 -0.36 10.26
C VAL A 191 -16.73 1.06 10.48
N LYS A 192 -16.60 1.50 11.74
CA LYS A 192 -16.04 2.81 12.07
C LYS A 192 -14.67 3.02 11.43
N ARG A 193 -13.79 2.01 11.50
CA ARG A 193 -12.46 2.10 10.88
C ARG A 193 -12.52 2.09 9.35
N ALA A 194 -13.47 1.38 8.75
CA ALA A 194 -13.68 1.38 7.30
C ALA A 194 -14.17 2.74 6.80
N GLU A 195 -15.12 3.37 7.49
CA GLU A 195 -15.65 4.70 7.17
C GLU A 195 -14.56 5.78 7.24
N VAL A 196 -13.77 5.77 8.31
CA VAL A 196 -12.64 6.70 8.46
C VAL A 196 -11.65 6.55 7.30
N ASN A 197 -11.27 5.32 6.95
CA ASN A 197 -10.34 5.09 5.85
C ASN A 197 -10.95 5.43 4.47
N SER A 198 -12.27 5.29 4.31
CA SER A 198 -13.02 5.75 3.13
C SER A 198 -12.96 7.27 2.96
N LEU A 199 -13.10 8.03 4.05
CA LEU A 199 -12.93 9.48 4.05
C LEU A 199 -11.47 9.88 3.78
N ALA A 200 -10.52 9.16 4.34
CA ALA A 200 -9.09 9.41 4.13
C ALA A 200 -8.66 9.21 2.66
N CYS A 201 -9.27 8.27 1.93
CA CYS A 201 -9.04 8.10 0.49
C CYS A 201 -9.49 9.32 -0.34
N GLN A 202 -10.39 10.13 0.21
CA GLN A 202 -10.94 11.31 -0.46
C GLN A 202 -10.27 12.61 0.03
N GLY A 203 -9.31 12.53 0.96
CA GLY A 203 -8.74 13.71 1.61
C GLY A 203 -9.71 14.42 2.57
N LYS A 204 -10.81 13.76 2.97
CA LYS A 204 -11.90 14.36 3.76
C LYS A 204 -11.89 13.95 5.24
N TYR A 205 -10.86 13.25 5.69
CA TYR A 205 -10.75 12.85 7.08
C TYR A 205 -10.07 13.95 7.91
N SER A 206 -10.74 14.43 8.95
CA SER A 206 -10.28 15.52 9.82
C SER A 206 -9.44 15.05 11.02
N GLY A 207 -9.21 13.74 11.19
CA GLY A 207 -8.50 13.20 12.36
C GLY A 207 -9.35 13.22 13.65
N GLY A 208 -8.96 12.41 14.65
CA GLY A 208 -9.49 12.59 16.02
C GLY A 208 -8.95 13.86 16.70
N ASP A 209 -9.50 14.22 17.87
CA ASP A 209 -9.26 15.49 18.61
C ASP A 209 -7.78 15.93 18.77
N ASN A 210 -6.82 15.01 18.64
CA ASN A 210 -5.38 15.30 18.72
C ASN A 210 -4.74 15.76 17.40
N TYR A 211 -5.45 15.73 16.28
CA TYR A 211 -4.91 16.09 14.96
C TYR A 211 -5.38 17.45 14.43
N GLY A 212 -6.28 18.16 15.12
CA GLY A 212 -6.64 19.57 14.90
C GLY A 212 -7.28 19.92 13.55
N GLU A 213 -8.21 20.89 13.55
CA GLU A 213 -8.85 21.41 12.33
C GLU A 213 -7.81 21.76 11.25
N ALA A 214 -8.08 21.29 10.03
CA ALA A 214 -7.24 21.50 8.86
C ALA A 214 -7.33 22.95 8.34
N GLY A 215 -6.72 23.90 9.06
CA GLY A 215 -6.22 25.13 8.45
C GLY A 215 -5.10 24.81 7.45
N HIS A 216 -4.82 25.72 6.49
CA HIS A 216 -3.80 25.57 5.44
C HIS A 216 -2.49 24.93 5.97
N ARG A 217 -2.36 23.61 5.84
CA ARG A 217 -1.16 22.88 6.27
C ARG A 217 -0.08 23.08 5.22
N ILE A 218 1.03 23.67 5.64
CA ILE A 218 2.13 24.04 4.74
C ILE A 218 2.89 22.76 4.38
N PHE A 219 2.77 22.33 3.12
CA PHE A 219 3.71 21.36 2.57
C PHE A 219 5.05 22.07 2.35
N GLY A 220 6.14 21.53 2.90
CA GLY A 220 7.49 22.03 2.64
C GLY A 220 7.83 22.01 1.14
N SER A 221 8.94 22.65 0.77
CA SER A 221 9.39 22.70 -0.64
C SER A 221 9.57 21.29 -1.22
N CYS A 222 8.89 20.99 -2.33
CA CYS A 222 8.99 19.68 -2.99
C CYS A 222 10.39 19.36 -3.54
N HIS A 223 11.27 20.36 -3.69
CA HIS A 223 12.65 20.19 -4.15
C HIS A 223 13.57 19.55 -3.10
N ALA A 224 13.13 19.42 -1.85
CA ALA A 224 13.87 18.78 -0.77
C ALA A 224 13.70 17.25 -0.72
N TYR A 225 12.82 16.67 -1.56
CA TYR A 225 12.42 15.25 -1.55
C TYR A 225 12.79 14.52 -2.85
#